data_AF-A0A7I4YLM6-F1
#
_entry.id   AF-A0A7I4YLM6-F1
#
_cell.length_a   1.000
_cell.length_b   1.000
_cell.length_c   1.000
_cell.angle_alpha   90.00
_cell.angle_beta   90.00
_cell.angle_gamma   90.00
#
_symmetry.space_group_name_H-M   'P 1'
#
loop_
_entity.id
_entity.type
_entity.pdbx_description
1 polymer ?
#
loop_
_entity_poly.entity_id
_entity_poly.type
_entity_poly.pdbx_seq_one_letter_code
_entity_poly.pdbx_strand_id
1 'polypeptide(L)'
;MQRKPISKQVEKYGEGVISYRTCKSCLAKSEEGDFSLEDAPKWGQPMELDLEVLRFTAEEDPYLTTRGMATMLGYNHSTTVHGLEQLGKVAKLLSSSKATITSP
;
A
#
# COMPACT_ATOMS: atom_id res chain seq x y z
N MET A 1 25.27 32.84 -5.58
CA MET A 1 25.71 31.45 -5.77
C MET A 1 25.31 31.03 -7.18
N GLN A 2 26.27 30.94 -8.12
CA GLN A 2 25.95 30.60 -9.52
C GLN A 2 25.48 29.13 -9.59
N ARG A 3 24.24 28.89 -10.00
CA ARG A 3 23.71 27.54 -10.21
C ARG A 3 24.35 26.94 -11.47
N LYS A 4 24.76 25.67 -11.39
CA LYS A 4 25.31 24.95 -12.54
C LYS A 4 24.15 24.44 -13.41
N PRO A 5 24.31 24.43 -14.74
CA PRO A 5 23.29 23.90 -15.64
C PRO A 5 23.14 22.38 -15.43
N ILE A 6 21.92 21.86 -15.68
CA ILE A 6 21.57 20.42 -15.54
C ILE A 6 22.58 19.51 -16.23
N SER A 7 23.09 19.91 -17.39
CA SER A 7 24.11 19.18 -18.16
C SER A 7 25.39 18.91 -17.36
N LYS A 8 25.85 19.89 -16.58
CA LYS A 8 27.05 19.78 -15.74
C LYS A 8 26.83 18.92 -14.49
N GLN A 9 25.58 18.76 -14.06
CA GLN A 9 25.26 17.85 -12.96
C GLN A 9 25.23 16.40 -13.44
N VAL A 10 24.57 16.12 -14.56
CA VAL A 10 24.54 14.77 -15.16
C VAL A 10 25.96 14.28 -15.48
N GLU A 11 26.83 15.16 -15.99
CA GLU A 11 28.26 14.88 -16.24
C GLU A 11 29.02 14.47 -14.97
N LYS A 12 28.71 15.07 -13.82
CA LYS A 12 29.40 14.78 -12.53
C LYS A 12 29.03 13.41 -11.96
N TYR A 13 27.79 12.96 -12.17
CA TYR A 13 27.33 11.65 -11.68
C TYR A 13 27.70 10.51 -12.64
N GLY A 14 28.05 10.81 -13.89
CA GLY A 14 28.37 9.82 -14.91
C GLY A 14 27.17 9.48 -15.79
N GLU A 15 27.45 9.23 -17.07
CA GLU A 15 26.44 8.89 -18.08
C GLU A 15 25.76 7.57 -17.69
N GLY A 16 24.45 7.62 -17.38
CA GLY A 16 23.66 6.45 -16.98
C GLY A 16 23.31 6.35 -15.49
N VAL A 17 23.86 7.19 -14.61
CA VAL A 17 23.52 7.15 -13.16
C VAL A 17 22.18 7.83 -12.88
N ILE A 18 21.89 8.93 -13.56
CA ILE A 18 20.59 9.62 -13.48
C ILE A 18 20.16 10.08 -14.87
N SER A 19 18.88 9.87 -15.21
CA SER A 19 18.33 10.41 -16.45
C SER A 19 18.21 11.94 -16.36
N TYR A 20 18.27 12.63 -17.50
CA TYR A 20 18.01 14.08 -17.55
C TYR A 20 16.67 14.45 -16.90
N ARG A 21 15.63 13.61 -17.11
CA ARG A 21 14.30 13.81 -16.51
C ARG A 21 14.34 13.73 -14.99
N THR A 22 15.05 12.74 -14.45
CA THR A 22 15.26 12.58 -13.00
C THR A 22 16.01 13.78 -12.43
N CYS A 23 17.10 14.20 -13.06
CA CYS A 23 17.89 15.35 -12.62
C CYS A 23 17.06 16.64 -12.61
N LYS A 24 16.28 16.90 -13.66
CA LYS A 24 15.37 18.05 -13.74
C LYS A 24 14.31 18.01 -12.63
N SER A 25 13.70 16.86 -12.37
CA SER A 25 12.69 16.71 -11.33
C SER A 25 13.28 16.91 -9.93
N CYS A 26 14.47 16.38 -9.65
CA CYS A 26 15.15 16.58 -8.38
C CYS A 26 15.54 18.05 -8.15
N LEU A 27 15.99 18.75 -9.20
CA LEU A 27 16.27 20.18 -9.10
C LEU A 27 15.01 20.99 -8.81
N ALA A 28 13.89 20.68 -9.48
CA ALA A 28 12.63 21.37 -9.21
C ALA A 28 12.19 21.21 -7.75
N LYS A 29 12.27 19.99 -7.20
CA LYS A 29 12.00 19.73 -5.76
C LYS A 29 12.94 20.51 -4.85
N SER A 30 14.24 20.52 -5.17
CA SER A 30 15.24 21.27 -4.40
C SER A 30 15.02 22.79 -4.46
N GLU A 31 14.48 23.32 -5.57
CA GLU A 31 14.10 24.72 -5.69
C GLU A 31 12.86 25.07 -4.85
N GLU A 32 11.95 24.11 -4.67
CA GLU A 32 10.80 24.19 -3.77
C GLU A 32 11.21 24.07 -2.28
N GLY A 33 12.50 23.82 -2.00
CA GLY A 33 13.03 23.62 -0.65
C GLY A 33 12.80 22.21 -0.10
N ASP A 34 12.29 21.30 -0.94
CA ASP A 34 12.17 19.89 -0.63
C ASP A 34 13.47 19.16 -0.99
N PHE A 35 14.27 18.89 0.04
CA PHE A 35 15.50 18.09 -0.05
C PHE A 35 15.26 16.63 0.36
N SER A 36 14.01 16.22 0.54
CA SER A 36 13.68 14.85 0.88
C SER A 36 14.13 13.91 -0.25
N LEU A 37 14.89 12.89 0.12
CA LEU A 37 15.25 11.80 -0.78
C LEU A 37 14.16 10.73 -0.85
N GLU A 38 13.14 10.83 0.02
CA GLU A 38 12.03 9.89 0.04
C GLU A 38 11.18 10.07 -1.22
N ASP A 39 10.83 8.94 -1.83
CA ASP A 39 9.84 8.94 -2.90
C ASP A 39 8.52 9.46 -2.33
N ALA A 40 7.89 10.39 -3.05
CA ALA A 40 6.50 10.74 -2.76
C ALA A 40 5.68 9.45 -2.76
N PRO A 41 4.67 9.32 -1.87
CA PRO A 41 3.84 8.13 -1.82
C PRO A 41 3.37 7.83 -3.24
N LYS A 42 3.84 6.71 -3.78
CA LYS A 42 3.45 6.25 -5.12
C LYS A 42 1.94 6.17 -5.09
N TRP A 43 1.29 6.83 -6.04
CA TRP A 43 -0.16 6.73 -6.19
C TRP A 43 -0.47 5.26 -6.52
N GLY A 44 -0.75 4.48 -5.49
CA GLY A 44 -1.41 3.20 -5.64
C GLY A 44 -2.81 3.47 -6.20
N GLN A 45 -3.34 2.52 -6.96
CA GLN A 45 -4.73 2.62 -7.38
C GLN A 45 -5.59 2.67 -6.10
N PRO A 46 -6.38 3.75 -5.88
CA PRO A 46 -7.27 3.78 -4.74
C PRO A 46 -8.21 2.60 -4.91
N MET A 47 -8.14 1.65 -4.00
CA MET A 47 -9.12 0.58 -3.95
C MET A 47 -10.46 1.27 -3.71
N GLU A 48 -11.39 1.20 -4.67
CA GLU A 48 -12.77 1.65 -4.52
C GLU A 48 -13.54 0.66 -3.62
N LEU A 49 -12.93 0.32 -2.48
CA LEU A 49 -13.53 -0.47 -1.44
C LEU A 49 -13.99 0.51 -0.39
N ASP A 50 -15.31 0.58 -0.19
CA ASP A 50 -15.85 1.30 0.93
C ASP A 50 -15.50 0.55 2.23
N LEU A 51 -14.43 1.02 2.88
CA LEU A 51 -13.93 0.44 4.13
C LEU A 51 -14.95 0.56 5.25
N GLU A 52 -15.84 1.55 5.24
CA GLU A 52 -16.89 1.69 6.25
C GLU A 52 -17.96 0.62 6.08
N VAL A 53 -18.38 0.34 4.84
CA VAL A 53 -19.33 -0.75 4.55
C VAL A 53 -18.74 -2.11 4.92
N LEU A 54 -17.46 -2.33 4.60
CA LEU A 54 -16.75 -3.55 4.98
C LEU A 54 -16.64 -3.68 6.51
N ARG A 55 -16.33 -2.57 7.18
CA ARG A 55 -16.24 -2.52 8.64
C ARG A 55 -17.57 -2.85 9.30
N PHE A 56 -18.66 -2.25 8.82
CA PHE A 56 -20.03 -2.48 9.31
C PHE A 56 -20.42 -3.95 9.16
N THR A 57 -20.21 -4.51 7.97
CA THR A 57 -20.45 -5.94 7.69
C THR A 57 -19.69 -6.86 8.66
N ALA A 58 -18.42 -6.56 8.91
CA ALA A 58 -17.59 -7.33 9.83
C ALA A 58 -17.96 -7.13 11.33
N GLU A 59 -18.67 -6.06 11.67
CA GLU A 59 -19.22 -5.80 13.01
C GLU A 59 -20.58 -6.48 13.21
N GLU A 60 -21.43 -6.52 12.18
CA GLU A 60 -22.74 -7.18 12.23
C GLU A 60 -22.61 -8.70 12.38
N ASP A 61 -21.71 -9.33 11.61
CA ASP A 61 -21.45 -10.78 11.72
C ASP A 61 -19.95 -11.09 11.82
N PRO A 62 -19.43 -11.21 13.06
CA PRO A 62 -18.03 -11.57 13.30
C PRO A 62 -17.62 -12.97 12.81
N TYR A 63 -18.59 -13.85 12.53
CA TYR A 63 -18.33 -15.22 12.09
C TYR A 63 -18.37 -15.35 10.56
N LEU A 64 -18.73 -14.29 9.85
CA LEU A 64 -18.78 -14.28 8.40
C LEU A 64 -17.37 -14.46 7.82
N THR A 65 -17.24 -15.43 6.91
CA THR A 65 -15.97 -15.66 6.23
C THR A 65 -15.65 -14.48 5.30
N THR A 66 -14.36 -14.17 5.10
CA THR A 66 -13.92 -13.13 4.16
C THR A 66 -14.44 -13.36 2.73
N ARG A 67 -14.61 -14.63 2.33
CA ARG A 67 -15.20 -14.98 1.02
C ARG A 67 -16.70 -14.71 0.98
N GLY A 68 -17.41 -14.94 2.08
CA GLY A 68 -18.83 -14.60 2.23
C GLY A 68 -19.04 -13.08 2.17
N MET A 69 -18.24 -12.31 2.90
CA MET A 69 -18.25 -10.84 2.83
C MET A 69 -18.00 -10.32 1.41
N ALA A 70 -16.98 -10.85 0.73
CA ALA A 70 -16.65 -10.48 -0.64
C ALA A 70 -17.83 -10.72 -1.60
N THR A 71 -18.48 -11.88 -1.46
CA THR A 71 -19.64 -12.26 -2.29
C THR A 71 -20.84 -11.37 -1.99
N MET A 72 -21.09 -11.05 -0.72
CA MET A 72 -22.21 -10.20 -0.29
C MET A 72 -22.05 -8.76 -0.75
N LEU A 73 -20.83 -8.23 -0.68
CA LEU A 73 -20.51 -6.86 -1.06
C LEU A 73 -20.15 -6.70 -2.56
N GLY A 74 -20.09 -7.80 -3.31
CA GLY A 74 -19.73 -7.79 -4.73
C GLY A 74 -18.25 -7.46 -5.00
N TYR A 75 -17.39 -7.55 -3.99
CA TYR A 75 -15.96 -7.27 -4.12
C TYR A 75 -15.16 -8.52 -4.47
N ASN A 76 -13.97 -8.31 -5.05
CA ASN A 76 -13.01 -9.41 -5.18
C ASN A 76 -12.54 -9.86 -3.79
N HIS A 77 -12.31 -11.15 -3.62
CA HIS A 77 -11.82 -11.72 -2.38
C HIS A 77 -10.50 -11.06 -1.93
N SER A 78 -9.55 -10.86 -2.84
CA SER A 78 -8.27 -10.18 -2.53
C SER A 78 -8.49 -8.74 -2.05
N THR A 79 -9.49 -8.06 -2.62
CA THR A 79 -9.89 -6.71 -2.22
C THR A 79 -10.43 -6.68 -0.80
N THR A 80 -11.33 -7.60 -0.46
CA THR A 80 -11.88 -7.71 0.89
C THR A 80 -10.82 -8.08 1.93
N VAL A 81 -9.89 -8.99 1.61
CA VAL A 81 -8.76 -9.33 2.50
C VAL A 81 -7.92 -8.09 2.78
N HIS A 82 -7.50 -7.38 1.73
CA HIS A 82 -6.68 -6.19 1.89
C HIS A 82 -7.38 -5.08 2.68
N GLY A 83 -8.69 -4.88 2.46
CA GLY A 83 -9.47 -3.93 3.25
C GLY A 83 -9.58 -4.29 4.72
N LEU A 84 -9.76 -5.57 5.04
CA LEU A 84 -9.78 -6.05 6.42
C LEU A 84 -8.41 -5.88 7.10
N GLU A 85 -7.31 -6.08 6.38
CA GLU A 85 -5.95 -5.80 6.85
C GLU A 85 -5.74 -4.32 7.16
N GLN A 86 -6.20 -3.42 6.27
CA GLN A 86 -6.16 -1.97 6.51
C GLN A 86 -6.98 -1.56 7.75
N LEU A 87 -8.10 -2.24 7.99
CA LEU A 87 -8.96 -2.03 9.17
C LEU A 87 -8.40 -2.69 10.44
N GLY A 88 -7.32 -3.48 10.37
CA GLY A 88 -6.80 -4.27 11.48
C GLY A 88 -7.72 -5.42 11.92
N LYS A 89 -8.76 -5.74 11.14
CA LYS A 89 -9.72 -6.82 11.41
C LYS A 89 -9.21 -8.13 10.82
N VAL A 90 -8.11 -8.63 11.37
CA VAL A 90 -7.58 -9.95 11.00
C VAL A 90 -8.34 -11.00 11.79
N ALA A 91 -8.95 -11.98 11.11
CA ALA A 91 -9.60 -13.10 11.79
C ALA A 91 -8.55 -13.82 12.65
N LYS A 92 -8.68 -13.69 13.98
CA LYS A 92 -7.84 -14.40 14.93
C LYS A 92 -8.32 -15.84 14.95
N LEU A 93 -7.88 -16.64 13.98
CA LEU A 93 -8.04 -18.08 14.02
C LEU A 93 -7.51 -18.55 15.36
N LEU A 94 -8.39 -19.15 16.15
CA LEU A 94 -8.12 -19.67 17.47
C LEU A 94 -6.83 -20.50 17.44
N SER A 95 -5.74 -19.91 17.92
CA SER A 95 -4.60 -20.66 18.39
C SER A 95 -5.06 -21.46 19.61
N SER A 96 -5.41 -22.72 19.38
CA SER A 96 -5.74 -23.82 20.33
C SER A 96 -7.05 -24.47 19.84
N SER A 97 -7.10 -25.72 19.38
CA SER A 97 -6.42 -26.90 19.89
C SER A 97 -6.39 -27.98 18.79
N LYS A 98 -5.27 -28.71 18.70
CA LYS A 98 -5.20 -29.96 17.94
C LYS A 98 -5.99 -31.00 18.73
N ALA A 99 -7.27 -31.17 18.40
CA ALA A 99 -8.08 -32.29 18.89
C ALA A 99 -7.59 -33.56 18.21
N THR A 100 -6.62 -34.25 18.83
CA THR A 100 -6.37 -35.66 18.53
C THR A 100 -7.55 -36.44 19.10
N ILE A 101 -8.40 -36.93 18.21
CA ILE A 101 -9.49 -37.84 18.53
C ILE A 101 -8.84 -39.16 18.98
N THR A 102 -8.84 -39.42 20.29
CA THR A 102 -8.66 -40.77 20.84
C THR A 102 -10.04 -41.34 21.07
N SER A 103 -10.36 -42.45 20.40
CA SER A 103 -11.51 -43.31 20.70
C SER A 103 -11.31 -44.66 20.00
N PRO A 104 -11.90 -45.73 20.52
CA PRO A 104 -11.55 -46.47 21.74
C PRO A 104 -10.64 -47.69 21.46
#